data_AF-A0A5C8U149-F1
#
_entry.id   AF-A0A5C8U149-F1
#
_cell.length_a   1.000
_cell.length_b   1.000
_cell.length_c   1.000
_cell.angle_alpha   90.00
_cell.angle_beta   90.00
_cell.angle_gamma   90.00
#
_symmetry.space_group_name_H-M   'P 1'
#
loop_
_entity.id
_entity.type
_entity.pdbx_description
1 polymer ?
#
loop_
_entity_poly.entity_id
_entity_poly.type
_entity_poly.pdbx_seq_one_letter_code
_entity_poly.pdbx_strand_id
1 'polypeptide(L)'
;MLLEALLALTTVLPRLDAGIEAARARLAPAGQLSLRTTLDTNPSAPALPYFSATARAVSNWRDEAGAALMPASLALVVKYADSEPGFVARCVKLNNYWCIKQARWRGELGGDGEGHTGFATAADGADAAATLLRRYY
;
A
#
# COMPACT_ATOMS: atom_id res chain seq x y z
N MET A 1 16.76 20.20 21.68
CA MET A 1 16.13 18.98 21.12
C MET A 1 15.77 19.11 19.64
N LEU A 2 15.24 20.25 19.15
CA LEU A 2 14.98 20.46 17.71
C LEU A 2 16.28 20.56 16.88
N LEU A 3 17.31 21.23 17.42
CA LEU A 3 18.61 21.40 16.76
C LEU A 3 19.34 20.06 16.53
N GLU A 4 19.32 19.17 17.52
CA GLU A 4 19.90 17.82 17.41
C GLU A 4 19.19 16.97 16.35
N ALA A 5 17.85 17.06 16.29
CA ALA A 5 17.07 16.38 15.25
C ALA A 5 17.39 16.92 13.85
N LEU A 6 17.56 18.24 13.71
CA LEU A 6 17.93 18.87 12.43
C LEU A 6 19.37 18.53 12.01
N LEU A 7 20.30 18.45 12.96
CA LEU A 7 21.68 18.02 12.72
C LEU A 7 21.75 16.55 12.30
N ALA A 8 21.01 15.66 12.97
CA ALA A 8 20.88 14.27 12.55
C ALA A 8 20.28 14.16 11.14
N LEU A 9 19.21 14.92 10.84
CA LEU A 9 18.56 14.88 9.53
C LEU A 9 19.50 15.36 8.42
N THR A 10 20.18 16.50 8.61
CA THR A 10 21.04 17.12 7.59
C THR A 10 22.38 16.41 7.38
N THR A 11 22.89 15.68 8.37
CA THR A 11 24.15 14.94 8.25
C THR A 11 23.96 13.49 7.80
N VAL A 12 22.79 12.90 8.06
CA VAL A 12 22.48 11.50 7.72
C VAL A 12 21.83 11.39 6.35
N LEU A 13 20.93 12.30 5.95
CA LEU A 13 20.29 12.25 4.61
C LEU A 13 21.26 12.16 3.43
N PRO A 14 22.30 13.02 3.30
CA PRO A 14 23.18 12.96 2.13
C PRO A 14 24.00 11.66 2.07
N ARG A 15 24.24 11.03 3.23
CA ARG A 15 24.88 9.71 3.31
C ARG A 15 23.91 8.58 2.97
N LEU A 16 22.63 8.74 3.27
CA LEU A 16 21.59 7.82 2.84
C LEU A 16 21.39 7.89 1.32
N ASP A 17 21.37 9.07 0.70
CA ASP A 17 21.25 9.20 -0.76
C ASP A 17 22.43 8.53 -1.47
N ALA A 18 23.65 8.79 -1.01
CA ALA A 18 24.85 8.11 -1.53
C ALA A 18 24.82 6.59 -1.28
N GLY A 19 24.29 6.16 -0.13
CA GLY A 19 24.11 4.75 0.22
C GLY A 19 23.05 4.06 -0.63
N ILE A 20 21.95 4.75 -0.95
CA ILE A 20 20.83 4.27 -1.77
C ILE A 20 21.26 4.17 -3.23
N GLU A 21 21.97 5.16 -3.77
CA GLU A 21 22.52 5.08 -5.13
C GLU A 21 23.61 4.00 -5.24
N ALA A 22 24.47 3.86 -4.22
CA ALA A 22 25.44 2.77 -4.17
C ALA A 22 24.78 1.39 -4.06
N ALA A 23 23.69 1.27 -3.29
CA ALA A 23 22.90 0.05 -3.19
C ALA A 23 22.19 -0.26 -4.52
N ARG A 24 21.59 0.75 -5.17
CA ARG A 24 20.93 0.63 -6.48
C ARG A 24 21.94 0.23 -7.57
N ALA A 25 23.12 0.83 -7.59
CA ALA A 25 24.20 0.47 -8.51
C ALA A 25 24.77 -0.93 -8.26
N ARG A 26 24.76 -1.42 -7.01
CA ARG A 26 25.14 -2.80 -6.65
C ARG A 26 24.06 -3.83 -6.96
N LEU A 27 22.79 -3.42 -6.98
CA LEU A 27 21.64 -4.25 -7.33
C LEU A 27 21.36 -4.25 -8.85
N ALA A 28 21.85 -3.27 -9.61
CA ALA A 28 21.66 -3.16 -11.05
C ALA A 28 22.24 -4.32 -11.89
N PRO A 29 23.38 -4.96 -11.54
CA PRO A 29 23.85 -6.16 -12.23
C PRO A 29 23.28 -7.46 -11.64
N ALA A 30 22.58 -7.38 -10.50
CA ALA A 30 22.03 -8.53 -9.79
C ALA A 30 20.50 -8.49 -9.88
N GLY A 31 19.97 -9.02 -10.99
CA GLY A 31 18.56 -9.39 -11.06
C GLY A 31 18.16 -10.14 -9.79
N GLN A 32 17.18 -9.58 -9.07
CA GLN A 32 16.51 -10.20 -7.93
C GLN A 32 17.43 -10.77 -6.84
N LEU A 33 18.23 -9.92 -6.19
CA LEU A 33 18.66 -10.25 -4.82
C LEU A 33 17.48 -10.03 -3.88
N SER A 34 16.59 -11.04 -3.85
CA SER A 34 15.62 -11.22 -2.78
C SER A 34 16.40 -11.22 -1.47
N LEU A 35 16.20 -10.20 -0.64
CA LEU A 35 16.61 -10.23 0.76
C LEU A 35 15.79 -11.36 1.40
N ARG A 36 16.33 -12.58 1.33
CA ARG A 36 15.78 -13.76 1.98
C ARG A 36 15.95 -13.58 3.48
N THR A 37 14.99 -12.92 4.11
CA THR A 37 14.73 -13.15 5.53
C THR A 37 14.21 -14.58 5.63
N THR A 38 15.06 -15.50 6.08
CA THR A 38 14.65 -16.86 6.44
C THR A 38 13.80 -16.79 7.71
N LEU A 39 12.54 -16.41 7.56
CA LEU A 39 11.47 -16.86 8.45
C LEU A 39 10.74 -17.95 7.67
N ASP A 40 10.86 -19.18 8.17
CA ASP A 40 10.14 -20.35 7.68
C ASP A 40 8.70 -19.99 7.34
N THR A 41 8.44 -19.84 6.04
CA THR A 41 7.09 -19.79 5.53
C THR A 41 7.09 -20.67 4.30
N ASN A 42 6.53 -21.86 4.45
CA ASN A 42 6.12 -22.68 3.32
C ASN A 42 5.39 -21.74 2.34
N PRO A 43 5.79 -21.60 1.07
CA PRO A 43 5.10 -20.72 0.14
C PRO A 43 3.74 -21.34 -0.17
N SER A 44 2.76 -21.10 0.70
CA SER A 44 1.36 -21.25 0.38
C SER A 44 1.10 -20.38 -0.83
N ALA A 45 0.39 -20.92 -1.82
CA ALA A 45 -0.10 -20.12 -2.93
C ALA A 45 -0.75 -18.83 -2.38
N PRO A 46 -0.52 -17.67 -3.01
CA PRO A 46 -1.07 -16.41 -2.53
C PRO A 46 -2.59 -16.56 -2.43
N ALA A 47 -3.13 -16.37 -1.23
CA ALA A 47 -4.56 -16.46 -1.00
C ALA A 47 -5.26 -15.37 -1.85
N LEU A 48 -6.36 -15.74 -2.51
CA LEU A 48 -7.16 -14.77 -3.24
C LEU A 48 -7.68 -13.69 -2.27
N PRO A 49 -7.68 -12.42 -2.70
CA PRO A 49 -8.19 -11.33 -1.87
C PRO A 49 -9.69 -11.53 -1.62
N TYR A 50 -10.13 -11.29 -0.39
CA TYR A 50 -11.53 -11.37 -0.01
C TYR A 50 -11.90 -10.18 0.88
N PHE A 51 -13.17 -9.78 0.84
CA PHE A 51 -13.70 -8.75 1.72
C PHE A 51 -14.18 -9.38 3.04
N SER A 52 -13.73 -8.82 4.18
CA SER A 52 -14.21 -9.16 5.51
C SER A 52 -15.14 -8.07 6.03
N ALA A 53 -16.44 -8.40 6.19
CA ALA A 53 -17.42 -7.49 6.74
C ALA A 53 -17.10 -7.12 8.21
N THR A 54 -16.58 -8.06 8.99
CA THR A 54 -16.20 -7.85 10.39
C THR A 54 -15.01 -6.90 10.51
N ALA A 55 -13.96 -7.10 9.71
CA ALA A 55 -12.78 -6.22 9.72
C ALA A 55 -13.01 -4.92 8.93
N ARG A 56 -14.08 -4.86 8.13
CA ARG A 56 -14.38 -3.80 7.14
C ARG A 56 -13.17 -3.50 6.27
N ALA A 57 -12.59 -4.57 5.71
CA ALA A 57 -11.34 -4.51 4.98
C ALA A 57 -11.24 -5.64 3.94
N VAL A 58 -10.47 -5.42 2.89
CA VAL A 58 -10.03 -6.47 1.96
C VAL A 58 -8.76 -7.11 2.51
N SER A 59 -8.65 -8.44 2.48
CA SER A 59 -7.57 -9.18 3.16
C SER A 59 -6.14 -8.75 2.79
N ASN A 60 -5.91 -8.29 1.56
CA ASN A 60 -4.62 -7.84 1.04
C ASN A 60 -4.38 -6.32 1.18
N TRP A 61 -5.21 -5.58 1.92
CA TRP A 61 -5.19 -4.11 1.88
C TRP A 61 -3.84 -3.48 2.28
N ARG A 62 -3.08 -4.11 3.19
CA ARG A 62 -1.74 -3.62 3.58
C ARG A 62 -0.74 -3.74 2.44
N ASP A 63 -0.87 -4.78 1.61
CA ASP A 63 0.03 -5.02 0.50
C ASP A 63 -0.23 -4.02 -0.63
N GLU A 64 -1.51 -3.82 -0.96
CA GLU A 64 -1.96 -2.83 -1.94
C GLU A 64 -1.65 -1.39 -1.48
N ALA A 65 -1.86 -1.08 -0.20
CA ALA A 65 -1.50 0.22 0.37
C ALA A 65 0.01 0.44 0.36
N GLY A 66 0.81 -0.57 0.70
CA GLY A 66 2.27 -0.50 0.63
C GLY A 66 2.78 -0.21 -0.79
N ALA A 67 2.07 -0.66 -1.82
CA ALA A 67 2.45 -0.46 -3.22
C ALA A 67 1.92 0.84 -3.82
N ALA A 68 0.73 1.29 -3.42
CA ALA A 68 0.00 2.34 -4.14
C ALA A 68 -0.42 3.57 -3.30
N LEU A 69 -0.35 3.50 -1.96
CA LEU A 69 -0.66 4.65 -1.11
C LEU A 69 0.43 5.72 -1.24
N MET A 70 0.02 6.98 -1.21
CA MET A 70 0.94 8.11 -1.19
C MET A 70 0.66 9.03 0.01
N PRO A 71 1.70 9.67 0.57
CA PRO A 71 3.12 9.55 0.22
C PRO A 71 3.74 8.20 0.64
N ALA A 72 4.84 7.80 -0.01
CA ALA A 72 5.50 6.51 0.19
C ALA A 72 5.93 6.25 1.64
N SER A 73 6.23 7.29 2.42
CA SER A 73 6.52 7.18 3.85
C SER A 73 5.33 6.63 4.64
N LEU A 74 4.11 7.07 4.32
CA LEU A 74 2.89 6.51 4.93
C LEU A 74 2.61 5.10 4.44
N ALA A 75 2.85 4.81 3.15
CA ALA A 75 2.73 3.45 2.61
C ALA A 75 3.63 2.45 3.36
N LEU A 76 4.87 2.84 3.65
CA LEU A 76 5.81 2.03 4.43
C LEU A 76 5.27 1.73 5.83
N VAL A 77 4.76 2.76 6.53
CA VAL A 77 4.18 2.58 7.86
C VAL A 77 2.95 1.66 7.81
N VAL A 78 2.06 1.84 6.82
CA VAL A 78 0.89 0.98 6.65
C VAL A 78 1.25 -0.48 6.41
N LYS A 79 2.28 -0.73 5.60
CA LYS A 79 2.72 -2.07 5.22
C LYS A 79 3.31 -2.84 6.41
N TYR A 80 4.09 -2.17 7.26
CA TYR A 80 4.93 -2.83 8.25
C TYR A 80 4.56 -2.57 9.72
N ALA A 81 3.61 -1.68 10.01
CA ALA A 81 3.17 -1.47 11.39
C ALA A 81 2.47 -2.71 11.97
N ASP A 82 2.83 -3.07 13.21
CA ASP A 82 2.25 -4.20 13.95
C ASP A 82 0.73 -4.06 14.15
N SER A 83 0.26 -2.82 14.26
CA SER A 83 -1.16 -2.46 14.40
C SER A 83 -1.60 -1.49 13.31
N GLU A 84 -2.90 -1.42 13.03
CA GLU A 84 -3.48 -0.46 12.09
C GLU A 84 -3.14 0.99 12.53
N PRO A 85 -2.40 1.77 11.73
CA PRO A 85 -2.09 3.15 12.08
C PRO A 85 -3.34 4.03 12.08
N GLY A 86 -3.47 4.93 13.07
CA GLY A 86 -4.67 5.77 13.23
C GLY A 86 -4.95 6.77 12.09
N PHE A 87 -3.98 7.03 11.22
CA PHE A 87 -4.17 7.87 10.03
C PHE A 87 -4.76 7.12 8.84
N VAL A 88 -4.86 5.78 8.90
CA VAL A 88 -5.38 4.97 7.80
C VAL A 88 -6.89 5.22 7.68
N ALA A 89 -7.26 5.93 6.63
CA ALA A 89 -8.67 6.12 6.29
C ALA A 89 -9.31 4.80 5.89
N ARG A 90 -10.60 4.63 6.20
CA ARG A 90 -11.39 3.43 5.86
C ARG A 90 -11.23 2.97 4.40
N CYS A 91 -11.19 3.93 3.46
CA CYS A 91 -11.14 3.69 2.03
C CYS A 91 -9.82 3.02 1.59
N VAL A 92 -8.74 3.22 2.36
CA VAL A 92 -7.46 2.54 2.15
C VAL A 92 -7.58 1.03 2.40
N LYS A 93 -8.30 0.64 3.45
CA LYS A 93 -8.55 -0.77 3.80
C LYS A 93 -9.43 -1.51 2.79
N LEU A 94 -10.07 -0.75 1.90
CA LEU A 94 -10.96 -1.25 0.86
C LEU A 94 -10.30 -1.28 -0.53
N ASN A 95 -8.99 -0.99 -0.62
CA ASN A 95 -8.29 -0.79 -1.90
C ASN A 95 -8.98 0.27 -2.79
N ASN A 96 -9.62 1.27 -2.17
CA ASN A 96 -10.53 2.20 -2.81
C ASN A 96 -10.16 3.65 -2.50
N TYR A 97 -9.07 4.15 -3.06
CA TYR A 97 -8.53 5.47 -2.67
C TYR A 97 -9.36 6.68 -3.12
N TRP A 98 -10.40 6.46 -3.93
CA TRP A 98 -11.35 7.49 -4.37
C TRP A 98 -12.73 7.37 -3.71
N CYS A 99 -12.89 6.46 -2.74
CA CYS A 99 -14.14 6.22 -2.04
C CYS A 99 -15.34 5.97 -2.99
N ILE A 100 -15.10 5.19 -4.05
CA ILE A 100 -16.10 4.77 -5.04
C ILE A 100 -17.19 3.92 -4.38
N LYS A 101 -18.45 4.15 -4.77
CA LYS A 101 -19.61 3.36 -4.32
C LYS A 101 -19.81 2.10 -5.14
N GLN A 102 -20.43 1.09 -4.53
CA GLN A 102 -20.74 -0.19 -5.18
C GLN A 102 -21.57 0.02 -6.45
N ALA A 103 -21.14 -0.64 -7.53
CA ALA A 103 -21.85 -0.61 -8.80
C ALA A 103 -21.56 -1.86 -9.66
N ARG A 104 -21.11 -2.96 -9.02
CA ARG A 104 -20.63 -4.18 -9.70
C ARG A 104 -19.41 -3.89 -10.57
N TRP A 105 -18.45 -3.16 -10.01
CA TRP A 105 -17.21 -2.85 -10.69
C TRP A 105 -16.39 -4.12 -10.95
N ARG A 106 -15.48 -4.03 -11.92
CA ARG A 106 -14.45 -5.07 -12.08
C ARG A 106 -13.65 -5.17 -10.77
N GLY A 107 -13.42 -6.39 -10.30
CA GLY A 107 -12.69 -6.63 -9.05
C GLY A 107 -13.46 -6.26 -7.78
N GLU A 108 -14.76 -5.95 -7.85
CA GLU A 108 -15.58 -5.72 -6.65
C GLU A 108 -15.73 -7.01 -5.84
N LEU A 109 -15.35 -6.96 -4.55
CA LEU A 109 -15.43 -8.06 -3.60
C LEU A 109 -16.55 -7.88 -2.56
N GLY A 110 -17.09 -6.67 -2.43
CA GLY A 110 -18.13 -6.31 -1.46
C GLY A 110 -18.13 -4.82 -1.17
N GLY A 111 -18.76 -4.42 -0.07
CA GLY A 111 -18.74 -3.03 0.38
C GLY A 111 -18.96 -2.86 1.88
N ASP A 112 -18.54 -1.70 2.38
CA ASP A 112 -18.78 -1.33 3.77
C ASP A 112 -20.24 -0.88 4.01
N GLY A 113 -20.57 -0.57 5.27
CA GLY A 113 -21.93 -0.13 5.64
C GLY A 113 -22.36 1.21 5.02
N GLU A 114 -21.44 1.97 4.42
CA GLU A 114 -21.74 3.19 3.68
C GLU A 114 -21.76 2.95 2.16
N GLY A 115 -21.60 1.70 1.72
CA GLY A 115 -21.60 1.30 0.31
C GLY A 115 -20.31 1.63 -0.43
N HIS A 116 -19.18 1.88 0.25
CA HIS A 116 -17.88 1.97 -0.44
C HIS A 116 -17.46 0.59 -0.92
N THR A 117 -17.04 0.50 -2.18
CA THR A 117 -16.59 -0.75 -2.78
C THR A 117 -15.28 -1.22 -2.14
N GLY A 118 -15.19 -2.50 -1.77
CA GLY A 118 -13.93 -3.20 -1.55
C GLY A 118 -13.44 -3.81 -2.85
N PHE A 119 -12.28 -3.37 -3.35
CA PHE A 119 -11.69 -3.89 -4.58
C PHE A 119 -10.65 -4.98 -4.34
N ALA A 120 -10.53 -5.94 -5.24
CA ALA A 120 -9.52 -6.97 -5.22
C ALA A 120 -8.09 -6.40 -5.29
N THR A 121 -7.92 -5.31 -6.04
CA THR A 121 -6.64 -4.57 -6.17
C THR A 121 -6.90 -3.06 -6.12
N ALA A 122 -5.88 -2.28 -5.75
CA ALA A 122 -5.95 -0.82 -5.82
C ALA A 122 -6.08 -0.32 -7.28
N ALA A 123 -5.56 -1.09 -8.24
CA ALA A 123 -5.69 -0.80 -9.66
C ALA A 123 -7.14 -0.88 -10.15
N ASP A 124 -7.91 -1.88 -9.72
CA ASP A 124 -9.34 -1.97 -10.06
C ASP A 124 -10.13 -0.75 -9.53
N GLY A 125 -9.78 -0.25 -8.33
CA GLY A 125 -10.34 0.98 -7.78
C GLY A 125 -9.95 2.24 -8.58
N ALA A 126 -8.71 2.32 -9.03
CA ALA A 126 -8.24 3.41 -9.90
C ALA A 126 -8.94 3.39 -11.27
N ASP A 127 -9.14 2.21 -11.86
CA ASP A 127 -9.85 2.04 -13.13
C ASP A 127 -11.32 2.47 -13.01
N ALA A 128 -11.98 2.14 -11.89
CA ALA A 128 -13.33 2.61 -11.60
C ALA A 128 -13.39 4.14 -11.50
N ALA A 129 -12.45 4.75 -10.76
CA ALA A 129 -12.35 6.21 -10.63
C ALA A 129 -12.12 6.89 -12.00
N ALA A 130 -11.17 6.38 -12.80
CA ALA A 130 -10.90 6.89 -14.14
C ALA A 130 -12.12 6.75 -15.07
N THR A 131 -12.88 5.66 -14.95
CA THR A 131 -14.10 5.45 -15.71
C THR A 131 -15.20 6.45 -15.35
N LEU A 132 -15.36 6.74 -14.05
CA LEU A 132 -16.31 7.76 -13.59
C LEU A 132 -15.91 9.14 -14.12
N LEU A 133 -14.63 9.49 -14.04
CA LEU A 133 -14.13 10.76 -14.59
C LEU A 133 -14.42 10.85 -16.08
N ARG A 134 -14.03 9.85 -16.88
CA ARG A 134 -14.29 9.82 -18.34
C ARG A 134 -15.77 9.91 -18.73
N ARG A 135 -16.67 9.44 -17.87
CA ARG A 135 -18.10 9.41 -18.19
C ARG A 135 -18.83 10.70 -17.81
N TYR A 136 -18.34 11.40 -16.80
CA TYR A 136 -19.06 12.52 -16.18
C TYR A 136 -18.30 13.86 -16.21
N TYR A 137 -17.05 13.87 -16.67
CA TYR A 137 -16.21 15.07 -16.86
C TYR A 137 -15.53 15.02 -18.22
#